data_AF-A0A399D2U7-F1
#
_entry.id   AF-A0A399D2U7-F1
#
_cell.length_a   1.000
_cell.length_b   1.000
_cell.length_c   1.000
_cell.angle_alpha   90.00
_cell.angle_beta   90.00
_cell.angle_gamma   90.00
#
_symmetry.space_group_name_H-M   'P 1'
#
loop_
_entity.id
_entity.type
_entity.pdbx_description
1 polymer ?
#
loop_
_entity_poly.entity_id
_entity_poly.type
_entity_poly.pdbx_seq_one_letter_code
_entity_poly.pdbx_strand_id
1 'polypeptide(L)'
;MRKRLLFSLYLITGTIIIATAQTKIEQVILFTIDGLHWEAPEKLEMPVFNKLVENGTSIQKSYVIMPHHPTIGDYSKFNSCSFPNPMLHAGTIFIKPDTKLIQEVLSPQRQTAFIVNVTDYKSISKGFTTCIMDPTLDDSGVIEQSIAILKSQKPVFTRIHLQTPGTQGRVGVYTSSPDKPYFRNIFGKNSPYASAIEEADQLLGKLISYLKESGKWGNTLLIVTSDHGQSIIGWHPLFDEDSWLTPFVIVGPGIAKGRKLPYLEHTDISPTIAWLLGINPPNKDGGAGKPVKEVLQKYQVENYHPSMNIKKLNEQIKSFNILKSKLILQAEKNRYLSNKIASLENELLTPEPFYHQDRILDWYKAGSTEHLIEANEKILESMRRELAD
;
A
#
# COMPACT_ATOMS: atom_id res chain seq x y z
N MET A 1 77.15 30.78 29.05
CA MET A 1 75.76 30.82 28.52
C MET A 1 75.46 29.54 27.76
N ARG A 2 74.75 28.57 28.36
CA ARG A 2 74.30 27.33 27.70
C ARG A 2 72.84 27.52 27.24
N LYS A 3 72.59 27.51 25.93
CA LYS A 3 71.23 27.49 25.36
C LYS A 3 70.71 26.05 25.36
N ARG A 4 69.56 25.81 26.01
CA ARG A 4 68.80 24.54 25.96
C ARG A 4 67.90 24.59 24.72
N LEU A 5 68.02 23.60 23.83
CA LEU A 5 67.07 23.35 22.75
C LEU A 5 65.92 22.50 23.32
N LEU A 6 64.69 23.03 23.30
CA LEU A 6 63.48 22.26 23.59
C LEU A 6 63.02 21.60 22.28
N PHE A 7 62.96 20.26 22.27
CA PHE A 7 62.28 19.48 21.23
C PHE A 7 60.80 19.35 21.59
N SER A 8 59.93 19.95 20.78
CA SER A 8 58.48 19.80 20.90
C SER A 8 58.04 18.53 20.16
N LEU A 9 57.53 17.54 20.90
CA LEU A 9 56.99 16.31 20.36
C LEU A 9 55.53 16.57 19.91
N TYR A 10 55.28 16.63 18.60
CA TYR A 10 53.92 16.69 18.06
C TYR A 10 53.29 15.29 18.12
N LEU A 11 52.35 15.10 19.03
CA LEU A 11 51.49 13.91 19.09
C LEU A 11 50.44 14.03 17.97
N ILE A 12 50.57 13.24 16.91
CA ILE A 12 49.55 13.12 15.86
C ILE A 12 48.50 12.15 16.38
N THR A 13 47.41 12.67 16.96
CA THR A 13 46.23 11.88 17.27
C THR A 13 45.47 11.63 15.96
N GLY A 14 45.71 10.49 15.32
CA GLY A 14 44.91 10.05 14.18
C GLY A 14 43.52 9.64 14.65
N THR A 15 42.51 10.46 14.34
CA THR A 15 41.11 10.07 14.47
C THR A 15 40.81 9.00 13.43
N ILE A 16 40.72 7.74 13.87
CA ILE A 16 40.18 6.66 13.04
C ILE A 16 38.67 6.94 12.90
N ILE A 17 38.29 7.62 11.82
CA ILE A 17 36.89 7.66 11.38
C ILE A 17 36.60 6.26 10.86
N ILE A 18 36.01 5.42 11.72
CA ILE A 18 35.36 4.19 11.26
C ILE A 18 34.13 4.66 10.46
N ALA A 19 34.31 4.85 9.16
CA ALA A 19 33.18 4.95 8.25
C ALA A 19 32.43 3.63 8.35
N THR A 20 31.30 3.62 9.06
CA THR A 20 30.39 2.48 9.04
C THR A 20 29.94 2.34 7.59
N ALA A 21 30.45 1.32 6.90
CA ALA A 21 30.01 1.00 5.56
C ALA A 21 28.48 0.82 5.62
N GLN A 22 27.75 1.72 4.96
CA GLN A 22 26.30 1.63 4.91
C GLN A 22 25.97 0.30 4.23
N THR A 23 25.36 -0.62 4.99
CA THR A 23 25.03 -1.94 4.46
C THR A 23 24.12 -1.77 3.24
N LYS A 24 24.53 -2.35 2.12
CA LYS A 24 23.83 -2.22 0.85
C LYS A 24 22.55 -3.06 0.89
N ILE A 25 21.44 -2.50 0.42
CA ILE A 25 20.20 -3.26 0.22
C ILE A 25 20.42 -4.19 -0.98
N GLU A 26 20.35 -5.50 -0.75
CA GLU A 26 20.52 -6.52 -1.80
C GLU A 26 19.17 -7.06 -2.29
N GLN A 27 18.16 -7.06 -1.42
CA GLN A 27 16.81 -7.50 -1.76
C GLN A 27 15.76 -6.68 -1.02
N VAL A 28 14.61 -6.52 -1.67
CA VAL A 28 13.39 -5.94 -1.10
C VAL A 28 12.30 -7.00 -1.08
N ILE A 29 11.66 -7.19 0.07
CA ILE A 29 10.50 -8.06 0.23
C ILE A 29 9.30 -7.20 0.61
N LEU A 30 8.30 -7.17 -0.26
CA LEU A 30 6.98 -6.64 0.02
C LEU A 30 6.09 -7.80 0.48
N PHE A 31 5.84 -7.86 1.79
CA PHE A 31 5.00 -8.85 2.43
C PHE A 31 3.61 -8.27 2.67
N THR A 32 2.63 -8.81 1.96
CA THR A 32 1.24 -8.35 1.98
C THR A 32 0.37 -9.34 2.73
N ILE A 33 -0.30 -8.89 3.79
CA ILE A 33 -1.35 -9.63 4.49
C ILE A 33 -2.68 -9.05 4.03
N ASP A 34 -3.42 -9.79 3.20
CA ASP A 34 -4.69 -9.33 2.60
C ASP A 34 -5.71 -8.94 3.66
N GLY A 35 -6.33 -7.77 3.52
CA GLY A 35 -7.33 -7.28 4.46
C GLY A 35 -6.80 -6.99 5.88
N LEU A 36 -5.51 -6.67 6.06
CA LEU A 36 -5.00 -6.32 7.39
C LEU A 36 -5.60 -4.98 7.89
N HIS A 37 -6.56 -5.07 8.81
CA HIS A 37 -7.15 -3.94 9.52
C HIS A 37 -6.08 -3.13 10.29
N TRP A 38 -6.15 -1.80 10.24
CA TRP A 38 -5.16 -0.91 10.89
C TRP A 38 -5.04 -1.07 12.41
N GLU A 39 -6.13 -1.42 13.10
CA GLU A 39 -6.11 -1.76 14.54
C GLU A 39 -5.65 -3.18 14.87
N ALA A 40 -5.51 -4.09 13.90
CA ALA A 40 -5.18 -5.49 14.18
C ALA A 40 -3.88 -5.66 15.00
N PRO A 41 -2.78 -4.92 14.74
CA PRO A 41 -1.57 -5.01 15.56
C PRO A 41 -1.77 -4.69 17.05
N GLU A 42 -2.78 -3.89 17.40
CA GLU A 42 -3.10 -3.52 18.79
C GLU A 42 -4.18 -4.41 19.42
N LYS A 43 -5.05 -5.02 18.60
CA LYS A 43 -6.21 -5.80 19.07
C LYS A 43 -6.02 -7.31 19.03
N LEU A 44 -5.02 -7.80 18.29
CA LEU A 44 -4.76 -9.23 18.06
C LEU A 44 -3.32 -9.60 18.46
N GLU A 45 -3.08 -10.90 18.61
CA GLU A 45 -1.75 -11.41 18.95
C GLU A 45 -0.81 -11.37 17.73
N MET A 46 -0.17 -10.22 17.51
CA MET A 46 0.77 -9.99 16.41
C MET A 46 2.20 -9.66 16.90
N PRO A 47 2.86 -10.54 17.68
CA PRO A 47 4.16 -10.25 18.27
C PRO A 47 5.27 -10.03 17.23
N VAL A 48 5.21 -10.67 16.07
CA VAL A 48 6.24 -10.50 15.03
C VAL A 48 6.13 -9.12 14.39
N PHE A 49 4.94 -8.73 13.93
CA PHE A 49 4.67 -7.40 13.38
C PHE A 49 5.01 -6.30 14.40
N ASN A 50 4.57 -6.44 15.64
CA ASN A 50 4.86 -5.47 16.70
C ASN A 50 6.36 -5.36 16.97
N LYS A 51 7.12 -6.46 16.87
CA LYS A 51 8.57 -6.40 16.94
C LYS A 51 9.19 -5.66 15.77
N LEU A 52 8.63 -5.76 14.57
CA LEU A 52 9.08 -4.97 13.42
C LEU A 52 8.83 -3.48 13.65
N VAL A 53 7.70 -3.10 14.25
CA VAL A 53 7.39 -1.70 14.61
C VAL A 53 8.46 -1.11 15.53
N GLU A 54 8.92 -1.86 16.54
CA GLU A 54 10.02 -1.43 17.41
C GLU A 54 11.36 -1.29 16.68
N ASN A 55 11.57 -2.07 15.61
CA ASN A 55 12.85 -2.16 14.90
C ASN A 55 12.85 -1.42 13.56
N GLY A 56 11.79 -0.68 13.26
CA GLY A 56 11.57 -0.06 11.96
C GLY A 56 10.93 1.31 12.02
N THR A 57 10.55 1.77 10.84
CA THR A 57 9.66 2.92 10.69
C THR A 57 8.25 2.41 10.40
N SER A 58 7.27 2.85 11.17
CA SER A 58 5.88 2.41 11.02
C SER A 58 4.92 3.57 10.77
N ILE A 59 3.80 3.25 10.14
CA ILE A 59 2.63 4.10 9.99
C ILE A 59 1.43 3.27 10.42
N GLN A 60 0.69 3.75 11.42
CA GLN A 60 -0.49 3.04 11.91
C GLN A 60 -1.62 3.07 10.88
N LYS A 61 -1.80 4.21 10.20
CA LYS A 61 -2.84 4.45 9.20
C LYS A 61 -2.22 4.94 7.89
N SER A 62 -1.82 4.00 7.05
CA SER A 62 -1.51 4.28 5.65
C SER A 62 -2.76 4.14 4.78
N TYR A 63 -2.81 4.83 3.65
CA TYR A 63 -4.01 4.95 2.82
C TYR A 63 -3.81 4.26 1.47
N VAL A 64 -4.75 3.39 1.13
CA VAL A 64 -4.97 2.91 -0.23
C VAL A 64 -6.07 3.72 -0.90
N ILE A 65 -6.05 3.79 -2.24
CA ILE A 65 -7.26 4.17 -2.95
C ILE A 65 -8.37 3.19 -2.58
N MET A 66 -9.63 3.62 -2.60
CA MET A 66 -10.74 2.74 -2.27
C MET A 66 -10.67 1.38 -3.00
N PRO A 67 -10.79 0.24 -2.29
CA PRO A 67 -10.49 -1.08 -2.82
C PRO A 67 -11.67 -1.62 -3.63
N HIS A 68 -11.94 -0.98 -4.77
CA HIS A 68 -12.91 -1.46 -5.74
C HIS A 68 -12.27 -2.51 -6.64
N HIS A 69 -13.02 -3.57 -6.96
CA HIS A 69 -12.61 -4.61 -7.89
C HIS A 69 -13.65 -4.76 -9.01
N PRO A 70 -13.60 -3.91 -10.06
CA PRO A 70 -14.50 -4.06 -11.20
C PRO A 70 -14.21 -5.38 -11.94
N THR A 71 -15.23 -6.21 -12.10
CA THR A 71 -15.19 -7.45 -12.90
C THR A 71 -15.71 -7.27 -14.32
N ILE A 72 -16.19 -6.07 -14.64
CA ILE A 72 -16.70 -5.65 -15.95
C ILE A 72 -16.15 -4.25 -16.30
N GLY A 73 -16.38 -3.82 -17.55
CA GLY A 73 -15.96 -2.50 -18.03
C GLY A 73 -14.48 -2.43 -18.41
N ASP A 74 -14.02 -1.24 -18.80
CA ASP A 74 -12.70 -1.06 -19.39
C ASP A 74 -11.54 -1.40 -18.46
N TYR A 75 -11.70 -1.15 -17.15
CA TYR A 75 -10.69 -1.54 -16.16
C TYR A 75 -10.42 -3.05 -16.17
N SER A 76 -11.49 -3.87 -16.18
CA SER A 76 -11.40 -5.33 -16.16
C SER A 76 -10.73 -5.93 -17.41
N LYS A 77 -10.66 -5.17 -18.52
CA LYS A 77 -9.98 -5.61 -19.76
C LYS A 77 -8.46 -5.68 -19.59
N PHE A 78 -7.90 -4.88 -18.68
CA PHE A 78 -6.45 -4.73 -18.50
C PHE A 78 -5.98 -5.11 -17.10
N ASN A 79 -6.87 -5.07 -16.11
CA ASN A 79 -6.55 -5.33 -14.71
C ASN A 79 -7.46 -6.41 -14.14
N SER A 80 -6.86 -7.41 -13.49
CA SER A 80 -7.58 -8.55 -12.91
C SER A 80 -7.83 -8.42 -11.41
N CYS A 81 -7.20 -7.45 -10.74
CA CYS A 81 -7.26 -7.22 -9.29
C CYS A 81 -7.81 -5.81 -8.95
N SER A 82 -8.11 -5.58 -7.67
CA SER A 82 -8.61 -4.31 -7.16
C SER A 82 -7.66 -3.14 -7.40
N PHE A 83 -8.18 -1.91 -7.47
CA PHE A 83 -7.40 -0.69 -7.79
C PHE A 83 -6.10 -0.49 -7.00
N PRO A 84 -6.03 -0.76 -5.69
CA PRO A 84 -4.81 -0.55 -4.92
C PRO A 84 -3.60 -1.32 -5.46
N ASN A 85 -3.83 -2.51 -6.00
CA ASN A 85 -2.77 -3.42 -6.41
C ASN A 85 -1.89 -2.87 -7.56
N PRO A 86 -2.44 -2.51 -8.74
CA PRO A 86 -1.64 -1.89 -9.78
C PRO A 86 -1.13 -0.51 -9.36
N MET A 87 -1.88 0.27 -8.58
CA MET A 87 -1.47 1.62 -8.15
C MET A 87 -0.26 1.60 -7.21
N LEU A 88 -0.21 0.65 -6.27
CA LEU A 88 0.95 0.43 -5.39
C LEU A 88 2.20 0.15 -6.22
N HIS A 89 2.11 -0.79 -7.16
CA HIS A 89 3.26 -1.17 -7.99
C HIS A 89 3.69 -0.08 -8.97
N ALA A 90 2.72 0.61 -9.55
CA ALA A 90 2.95 1.72 -10.46
C ALA A 90 3.44 2.98 -9.73
N GLY A 91 3.14 3.12 -8.44
CA GLY A 91 3.42 4.33 -7.70
C GLY A 91 2.67 5.55 -8.25
N THR A 92 1.49 5.36 -8.85
CA THR A 92 0.63 6.43 -9.38
C THR A 92 -0.84 6.01 -9.34
N ILE A 93 -1.74 6.98 -9.16
CA ILE A 93 -3.19 6.79 -9.30
C ILE A 93 -3.65 6.82 -10.77
N PHE A 94 -2.78 7.21 -11.71
CA PHE A 94 -3.09 7.29 -13.14
C PHE A 94 -2.81 5.97 -13.85
N ILE A 95 -3.68 4.99 -13.62
CA ILE A 95 -3.60 3.69 -14.28
C ILE A 95 -4.11 3.79 -15.73
N LYS A 96 -3.28 3.29 -16.64
CA LYS A 96 -3.50 3.18 -18.09
C LYS A 96 -3.04 1.80 -18.56
N PRO A 97 -3.45 1.34 -19.76
CA PRO A 97 -2.98 0.06 -20.30
C PRO A 97 -1.45 -0.07 -20.36
N ASP A 98 -0.72 1.02 -20.57
CA ASP A 98 0.74 1.08 -20.70
C ASP A 98 1.49 1.42 -19.40
N THR A 99 0.79 1.59 -18.27
CA THR A 99 1.39 1.93 -16.98
C THR A 99 2.46 0.91 -16.60
N LYS A 100 3.65 1.42 -16.27
CA LYS A 100 4.79 0.61 -15.82
C LYS A 100 4.70 0.28 -14.35
N LEU A 101 5.10 -0.94 -13.99
CA LEU A 101 5.16 -1.41 -12.62
C LEU A 101 6.63 -1.46 -12.14
N ILE A 102 6.86 -1.38 -10.82
CA ILE A 102 8.22 -1.36 -10.24
C ILE A 102 9.10 -2.53 -10.70
N GLN A 103 8.51 -3.72 -10.84
CA GLN A 103 9.23 -4.90 -11.31
C GLN A 103 9.66 -4.83 -12.78
N GLU A 104 8.97 -4.04 -13.62
CA GLU A 104 9.32 -3.85 -15.04
C GLU A 104 10.51 -2.90 -15.24
N VAL A 105 10.82 -2.04 -14.26
CA VAL A 105 11.93 -1.07 -14.35
C VAL A 105 13.20 -1.54 -13.64
N LEU A 106 13.15 -2.71 -13.01
CA LEU A 106 14.35 -3.39 -12.52
C LEU A 106 15.12 -3.97 -13.73
N SER A 107 16.45 -3.92 -13.67
CA SER A 107 17.30 -4.53 -14.71
C SER A 107 16.88 -5.97 -14.99
N PRO A 108 16.72 -6.37 -16.27
CA PRO A 108 16.28 -7.71 -16.65
C PRO A 108 17.29 -8.82 -16.30
N GLN A 109 18.51 -8.45 -15.91
CA GLN A 109 19.51 -9.37 -15.39
C GLN A 109 19.29 -9.73 -13.92
N ARG A 110 18.39 -9.03 -13.21
CA ARG A 110 18.06 -9.28 -11.80
C ARG A 110 16.77 -10.08 -11.71
N GLN A 111 16.79 -11.13 -10.90
CA GLN A 111 15.61 -11.94 -10.64
C GLN A 111 14.61 -11.16 -9.77
N THR A 112 13.33 -11.39 -10.01
CA THR A 112 12.20 -10.84 -9.26
C THR A 112 11.15 -11.93 -9.06
N ALA A 113 10.44 -11.92 -7.94
CA ALA A 113 9.51 -12.99 -7.62
C ALA A 113 8.17 -12.48 -7.11
N PHE A 114 7.08 -13.15 -7.48
CA PHE A 114 5.76 -12.94 -6.91
C PHE A 114 5.12 -14.27 -6.56
N ILE A 115 4.75 -14.44 -5.29
CA ILE A 115 4.14 -15.66 -4.76
C ILE A 115 2.81 -15.30 -4.09
N VAL A 116 1.75 -15.96 -4.53
CA VAL A 116 0.37 -15.80 -4.03
C VAL A 116 -0.44 -17.07 -4.30
N ASN A 117 -1.46 -17.33 -3.49
CA ASN A 117 -2.34 -18.50 -3.58
C ASN A 117 -3.69 -18.21 -4.25
N VAL A 118 -3.76 -17.24 -5.16
CA VAL A 118 -4.93 -17.01 -6.03
C VAL A 118 -4.46 -16.51 -7.39
N THR A 119 -5.36 -16.54 -8.38
CA THR A 119 -5.02 -16.12 -9.75
C THR A 119 -5.47 -14.69 -10.11
N ASP A 120 -6.07 -13.97 -9.16
CA ASP A 120 -6.68 -12.66 -9.40
C ASP A 120 -5.62 -11.57 -9.68
N TYR A 121 -4.35 -11.84 -9.39
CA TYR A 121 -3.24 -10.89 -9.56
C TYR A 121 -2.50 -11.00 -10.90
N LYS A 122 -3.04 -11.74 -11.88
CA LYS A 122 -2.42 -11.93 -13.21
C LYS A 122 -2.00 -10.62 -13.88
N SER A 123 -2.79 -9.54 -13.79
CA SER A 123 -2.44 -8.27 -14.46
C SER A 123 -1.20 -7.58 -13.90
N ILE A 124 -0.86 -7.84 -12.63
CA ILE A 124 0.34 -7.28 -11.98
C ILE A 124 1.51 -8.26 -11.94
N SER A 125 1.36 -9.47 -12.51
CA SER A 125 2.46 -10.44 -12.64
C SER A 125 3.49 -10.03 -13.70
N LYS A 126 3.08 -9.16 -14.64
CA LYS A 126 3.97 -8.66 -15.70
C LYS A 126 5.25 -8.06 -15.10
N GLY A 127 6.39 -8.43 -15.67
CA GLY A 127 7.71 -7.97 -15.23
C GLY A 127 8.35 -8.78 -14.09
N PHE A 128 7.62 -9.70 -13.45
CA PHE A 128 8.25 -10.66 -12.54
C PHE A 128 8.95 -11.78 -13.33
N THR A 129 10.17 -12.16 -12.94
CA THR A 129 10.90 -13.27 -13.61
C THR A 129 10.40 -14.63 -13.14
N THR A 130 9.88 -14.73 -11.92
CA THR A 130 9.22 -15.92 -11.37
C THR A 130 7.88 -15.56 -10.74
N CYS A 131 6.83 -16.27 -11.12
CA CYS A 131 5.51 -16.15 -10.50
C CYS A 131 4.98 -17.51 -10.07
N ILE A 132 4.47 -17.57 -8.84
CA ILE A 132 3.68 -18.69 -8.33
C ILE A 132 2.32 -18.12 -7.96
N MET A 133 1.30 -18.53 -8.70
CA MET A 133 -0.10 -18.12 -8.53
C MET A 133 -0.96 -19.38 -8.46
N ASP A 134 -0.85 -20.10 -7.34
CA ASP A 134 -1.37 -21.46 -7.20
C ASP A 134 -2.47 -21.54 -6.14
N PRO A 135 -3.75 -21.67 -6.55
CA PRO A 135 -4.89 -21.72 -5.63
C PRO A 135 -4.96 -23.01 -4.80
N THR A 136 -4.06 -23.97 -5.02
CA THR A 136 -3.97 -25.17 -4.19
C THR A 136 -3.11 -24.96 -2.93
N LEU A 137 -2.35 -23.86 -2.87
CA LEU A 137 -1.54 -23.51 -1.71
C LEU A 137 -2.39 -22.79 -0.63
N ASP A 138 -2.11 -23.12 0.63
CA ASP A 138 -2.46 -22.24 1.74
C ASP A 138 -1.36 -21.18 1.96
N ASP A 139 -1.56 -20.29 2.92
CA ASP A 139 -0.59 -19.24 3.21
C ASP A 139 0.76 -19.80 3.71
N SER A 140 0.77 -20.95 4.39
CA SER A 140 2.02 -21.64 4.76
C SER A 140 2.78 -22.11 3.53
N GLY A 141 2.08 -22.71 2.55
CA GLY A 141 2.62 -23.10 1.26
C GLY A 141 3.20 -21.91 0.49
N VAL A 142 2.54 -20.75 0.53
CA VAL A 142 3.08 -19.49 -0.04
C VAL A 142 4.42 -19.12 0.62
N ILE A 143 4.55 -19.22 1.94
CA ILE A 143 5.83 -18.96 2.63
C ILE A 143 6.89 -19.99 2.26
N GLU A 144 6.55 -21.27 2.15
CA GLU A 144 7.49 -22.33 1.79
C GLU A 144 8.03 -22.14 0.37
N GLN A 145 7.16 -21.84 -0.58
CA GLN A 145 7.56 -21.50 -1.95
C GLN A 145 8.42 -20.23 -1.98
N SER A 146 8.05 -19.21 -1.20
CA SER A 146 8.83 -17.97 -1.08
C SER A 146 10.25 -18.25 -0.57
N ILE A 147 10.41 -19.06 0.48
CA ILE A 147 11.72 -19.46 1.00
C ILE A 147 12.52 -20.25 -0.04
N ALA A 148 11.90 -21.16 -0.79
CA ALA A 148 12.56 -21.93 -1.85
C ALA A 148 13.10 -21.02 -2.97
N ILE A 149 12.34 -20.01 -3.38
CA ILE A 149 12.75 -19.00 -4.36
C ILE A 149 13.87 -18.12 -3.82
N LEU A 150 13.74 -17.62 -2.59
CA LEU A 150 14.78 -16.82 -1.94
C LEU A 150 16.10 -17.59 -1.82
N LYS A 151 16.05 -18.91 -1.63
CA LYS A 151 17.23 -19.80 -1.57
C LYS A 151 17.90 -19.96 -2.93
N SER A 152 17.13 -20.19 -3.98
CA SER A 152 17.64 -20.61 -5.29
C SER A 152 17.93 -19.45 -6.25
N GLN A 153 17.11 -18.39 -6.24
CA GLN A 153 17.13 -17.34 -7.27
C GLN A 153 17.67 -16.00 -6.78
N LYS A 154 17.67 -15.74 -5.47
CA LYS A 154 18.13 -14.48 -4.85
C LYS A 154 17.53 -13.23 -5.52
N PRO A 155 16.19 -13.12 -5.59
CA PRO A 155 15.53 -12.00 -6.25
C PRO A 155 15.85 -10.65 -5.58
N VAL A 156 16.00 -9.60 -6.39
CA VAL A 156 16.20 -8.22 -5.88
C VAL A 156 14.89 -7.61 -5.35
N PHE A 157 13.75 -8.08 -5.87
CA PHE A 157 12.42 -7.67 -5.42
C PHE A 157 11.49 -8.89 -5.37
N THR A 158 10.87 -9.11 -4.22
CA THR A 158 9.91 -10.18 -4.00
C THR A 158 8.61 -9.60 -3.46
N ARG A 159 7.48 -9.96 -4.06
CA ARG A 159 6.16 -9.78 -3.46
C ARG A 159 5.66 -11.12 -2.94
N ILE A 160 5.21 -11.15 -1.69
CA ILE A 160 4.60 -12.29 -1.03
C ILE A 160 3.22 -11.84 -0.57
N HIS A 161 2.15 -12.52 -0.96
CA HIS A 161 0.79 -12.12 -0.63
C HIS A 161 0.02 -13.28 -0.01
N LEU A 162 -0.37 -13.12 1.26
CA LEU A 162 -1.18 -14.08 2.02
C LEU A 162 -2.66 -13.68 1.93
N GLN A 163 -3.53 -14.61 1.52
CA GLN A 163 -4.94 -14.33 1.16
C GLN A 163 -5.94 -14.73 2.24
N THR A 164 -5.57 -15.62 3.16
CA THR A 164 -6.51 -16.22 4.11
C THR A 164 -7.22 -15.16 4.95
N PRO A 165 -6.54 -14.12 5.49
CA PRO A 165 -7.22 -13.17 6.37
C PRO A 165 -8.35 -12.39 5.69
N GLY A 166 -8.10 -11.79 4.52
CA GLY A 166 -9.16 -11.12 3.74
C GLY A 166 -10.31 -12.05 3.36
N THR A 167 -10.00 -13.32 3.01
CA THR A 167 -11.01 -14.34 2.76
C THR A 167 -11.85 -14.64 4.00
N GLN A 168 -11.25 -14.77 5.19
CA GLN A 168 -11.99 -14.98 6.43
C GLN A 168 -12.76 -13.73 6.87
N GLY A 169 -12.28 -12.52 6.55
CA GLY A 169 -13.03 -11.29 6.71
C GLY A 169 -14.33 -11.30 5.88
N ARG A 170 -14.29 -11.82 4.64
CA ARG A 170 -15.48 -11.95 3.78
C ARG A 170 -16.38 -13.13 4.14
N VAL A 171 -15.84 -14.33 4.06
CA VAL A 171 -16.60 -15.60 4.12
C VAL A 171 -16.78 -16.06 5.57
N GLY A 172 -15.82 -15.76 6.43
CA GLY A 172 -15.89 -16.12 7.84
C GLY A 172 -16.76 -15.15 8.65
N VAL A 173 -16.55 -13.83 8.50
CA VAL A 173 -17.21 -12.80 9.33
C VAL A 173 -18.40 -12.16 8.63
N TYR A 174 -18.23 -11.57 7.44
CA TYR A 174 -19.31 -10.81 6.79
C TYR A 174 -20.53 -11.67 6.45
N THR A 175 -20.34 -12.91 5.99
CA THR A 175 -21.45 -13.85 5.71
C THR A 175 -21.89 -14.67 6.92
N SER A 176 -21.39 -14.39 8.12
CA SER A 176 -21.78 -15.10 9.34
C SER A 176 -23.23 -14.81 9.74
N SER A 177 -23.80 -15.71 10.54
CA SER A 177 -25.16 -15.59 11.07
C SER A 177 -25.18 -14.91 12.46
N PRO A 178 -26.28 -14.26 12.87
CA PRO A 178 -26.37 -13.55 14.15
C PRO A 178 -26.10 -14.36 15.42
N ASP A 179 -26.18 -15.70 15.37
CA ASP A 179 -25.84 -16.58 16.49
C ASP A 179 -24.33 -16.70 16.73
N LYS A 180 -23.48 -16.25 15.79
CA LYS A 180 -22.03 -16.27 15.95
C LYS A 180 -21.56 -15.11 16.84
N PRO A 181 -20.65 -15.37 17.79
CA PRO A 181 -20.12 -14.32 18.67
C PRO A 181 -19.28 -13.24 17.94
N TYR A 182 -18.91 -13.49 16.69
CA TYR A 182 -18.20 -12.56 15.81
C TYR A 182 -19.10 -11.97 14.69
N PHE A 183 -20.41 -12.14 14.77
CA PHE A 183 -21.33 -11.56 13.79
C PHE A 183 -21.12 -10.04 13.69
N ARG A 184 -20.76 -9.57 12.48
CA ARG A 184 -20.43 -8.16 12.20
C ARG A 184 -19.32 -7.59 13.10
N ASN A 185 -18.39 -8.42 13.55
CA ASN A 185 -17.24 -7.96 14.30
C ASN A 185 -16.02 -8.85 14.03
N ILE A 186 -15.09 -8.37 13.21
CA ILE A 186 -13.84 -9.07 12.88
C ILE A 186 -12.94 -9.35 14.10
N PHE A 187 -13.11 -8.60 15.19
CA PHE A 187 -12.41 -8.80 16.47
C PHE A 187 -13.27 -9.55 17.50
N GLY A 188 -14.43 -10.07 17.09
CA GLY A 188 -15.31 -10.83 17.96
C GLY A 188 -14.64 -12.11 18.47
N LYS A 189 -15.14 -12.62 19.60
CA LYS A 189 -14.60 -13.84 20.23
C LYS A 189 -14.61 -15.00 19.22
N ASN A 190 -13.48 -15.69 19.08
CA ASN A 190 -13.28 -16.79 18.12
C ASN A 190 -13.53 -16.39 16.65
N SER A 191 -13.28 -15.13 16.30
CA SER A 191 -13.38 -14.66 14.92
C SER A 191 -12.39 -15.41 14.02
N PRO A 192 -12.84 -16.00 12.91
CA PRO A 192 -11.95 -16.66 11.96
C PRO A 192 -10.99 -15.66 11.27
N TYR A 193 -11.39 -14.39 11.14
CA TYR A 193 -10.49 -13.34 10.65
C TYR A 193 -9.34 -13.11 11.65
N ALA A 194 -9.66 -13.00 12.94
CA ALA A 194 -8.65 -12.77 13.98
C ALA A 194 -7.61 -13.91 13.99
N SER A 195 -8.06 -15.16 13.98
CA SER A 195 -7.17 -16.32 13.91
C SER A 195 -6.30 -16.35 12.65
N ALA A 196 -6.86 -15.98 11.50
CA ALA A 196 -6.08 -15.92 10.25
C ALA A 196 -5.00 -14.83 10.27
N ILE A 197 -5.27 -13.67 10.90
CA ILE A 197 -4.27 -12.60 11.06
C ILE A 197 -3.13 -13.06 11.99
N GLU A 198 -3.46 -13.70 13.11
CA GLU A 198 -2.46 -14.23 14.05
C GLU A 198 -1.59 -15.33 13.40
N GLU A 199 -2.19 -16.18 12.56
CA GLU A 199 -1.45 -17.16 11.75
C GLU A 199 -0.54 -16.48 10.72
N ALA A 200 -1.02 -15.45 10.01
CA ALA A 200 -0.22 -14.68 9.08
C ALA A 200 1.00 -14.01 9.76
N ASP A 201 0.86 -13.56 11.02
CA ASP A 201 1.97 -13.03 11.82
C ASP A 201 3.01 -14.13 12.15
N GLN A 202 2.57 -15.34 12.48
CA GLN A 202 3.48 -16.50 12.69
C GLN A 202 4.24 -16.87 11.41
N LEU A 203 3.54 -16.84 10.26
CA LEU A 203 4.11 -17.10 8.93
C LEU A 203 5.14 -16.04 8.52
N LEU A 204 4.87 -14.76 8.82
CA LEU A 204 5.87 -13.69 8.73
C LEU A 204 7.10 -14.01 9.60
N GLY A 205 6.88 -14.50 10.82
CA GLY A 205 7.94 -14.98 11.72
C GLY A 205 8.81 -16.08 11.08
N LYS A 206 8.18 -17.09 10.45
CA LYS A 206 8.89 -18.18 9.73
C LYS A 206 9.79 -17.64 8.63
N LEU A 207 9.31 -16.68 7.83
CA LEU A 207 10.12 -16.02 6.81
C LEU A 207 11.31 -15.26 7.41
N ILE A 208 11.09 -14.48 8.46
CA ILE A 208 12.14 -13.70 9.13
C ILE A 208 13.21 -14.61 9.75
N SER A 209 12.80 -15.72 10.38
CA SER A 209 13.73 -16.70 10.94
C SER A 209 14.63 -17.28 9.85
N TYR A 210 14.08 -17.69 8.71
CA TYR A 210 14.87 -18.13 7.57
C TYR A 210 15.88 -17.06 7.10
N LEU A 211 15.46 -15.79 6.98
CA LEU A 211 16.35 -14.70 6.56
C LEU A 211 17.51 -14.51 7.55
N LYS A 212 17.26 -14.66 8.85
CA LYS A 212 18.30 -14.56 9.90
C LYS A 212 19.26 -15.76 9.85
N GLU A 213 18.73 -16.97 9.81
CA GLU A 213 19.52 -18.21 9.76
C GLU A 213 20.39 -18.32 8.50
N SER A 214 19.88 -17.81 7.37
CA SER A 214 20.62 -17.77 6.10
C SER A 214 21.56 -16.57 5.96
N GLY A 215 21.68 -15.72 6.99
CA GLY A 215 22.55 -14.53 6.98
C GLY A 215 22.08 -13.40 6.05
N LYS A 216 20.86 -13.47 5.49
CA LYS A 216 20.31 -12.49 4.55
C LYS A 216 19.61 -11.31 5.21
N TRP A 217 19.22 -11.45 6.48
CA TRP A 217 18.46 -10.42 7.21
C TRP A 217 19.14 -9.04 7.20
N GLY A 218 20.45 -8.99 7.38
CA GLY A 218 21.23 -7.73 7.43
C GLY A 218 21.24 -6.92 6.13
N ASN A 219 20.81 -7.51 5.01
CA ASN A 219 20.88 -6.94 3.67
C ASN A 219 19.48 -6.82 3.04
N THR A 220 18.44 -7.17 3.80
CA THR A 220 17.04 -7.23 3.36
C THR A 220 16.31 -5.98 3.79
N LEU A 221 15.63 -5.34 2.86
CA LEU A 221 14.57 -4.39 3.16
C LEU A 221 13.25 -5.14 3.18
N LEU A 222 12.61 -5.24 4.35
CA LEU A 222 11.30 -5.87 4.49
C LEU A 222 10.25 -4.78 4.71
N ILE A 223 9.21 -4.80 3.89
CA ILE A 223 8.01 -3.98 4.02
C ILE A 223 6.85 -4.92 4.32
N VAL A 224 6.09 -4.64 5.38
CA VAL A 224 4.86 -5.39 5.73
C VAL A 224 3.68 -4.44 5.71
N THR A 225 2.67 -4.77 4.91
CA THR A 225 1.41 -4.00 4.81
C THR A 225 0.28 -4.89 4.25
N SER A 226 -0.81 -4.29 3.77
CA SER A 226 -1.90 -4.94 3.04
C SER A 226 -2.11 -4.24 1.69
N ASP A 227 -2.92 -4.79 0.79
CA ASP A 227 -3.40 -4.09 -0.40
C ASP A 227 -4.75 -3.39 -0.17
N HIS A 228 -5.45 -3.70 0.92
CA HIS A 228 -6.60 -2.96 1.41
C HIS A 228 -6.84 -3.18 2.91
N GLY A 229 -7.63 -2.30 3.52
CA GLY A 229 -8.08 -2.50 4.90
C GLY A 229 -9.25 -3.50 4.99
N GLN A 230 -9.89 -3.57 6.13
CA GLN A 230 -11.02 -4.46 6.38
C GLN A 230 -12.08 -3.67 7.13
N SER A 231 -13.35 -3.81 6.80
CA SER A 231 -14.41 -3.27 7.65
C SER A 231 -14.49 -4.06 8.96
N ILE A 232 -14.83 -3.38 10.06
CA ILE A 232 -15.16 -4.03 11.34
C ILE A 232 -16.22 -5.13 11.17
N ILE A 233 -17.14 -4.98 10.22
CA ILE A 233 -18.20 -5.96 9.97
C ILE A 233 -17.80 -7.08 8.98
N GLY A 234 -16.54 -7.10 8.55
CA GLY A 234 -16.06 -7.98 7.50
C GLY A 234 -16.23 -7.40 6.08
N TRP A 235 -15.56 -8.02 5.12
CA TRP A 235 -15.32 -7.50 3.77
C TRP A 235 -14.61 -6.13 3.72
N HIS A 236 -14.50 -5.52 2.53
CA HIS A 236 -13.88 -4.21 2.33
C HIS A 236 -14.80 -3.28 1.50
N PRO A 237 -15.96 -2.86 2.03
CA PRO A 237 -16.92 -2.03 1.31
C PRO A 237 -16.30 -0.71 0.83
N LEU A 238 -16.70 -0.28 -0.37
CA LEU A 238 -16.10 0.86 -1.06
C LEU A 238 -16.10 2.17 -0.25
N PHE A 239 -17.13 2.41 0.56
CA PHE A 239 -17.34 3.66 1.30
C PHE A 239 -17.05 3.57 2.79
N ASP A 240 -16.55 2.43 3.25
CA ASP A 240 -16.08 2.25 4.61
C ASP A 240 -14.60 2.67 4.70
N GLU A 241 -14.30 3.62 5.59
CA GLU A 241 -12.94 4.16 5.73
C GLU A 241 -11.96 3.09 6.21
N ASP A 242 -12.41 2.15 7.07
CA ASP A 242 -11.56 1.06 7.54
C ASP A 242 -11.10 0.14 6.40
N SER A 243 -11.80 0.15 5.25
CA SER A 243 -11.38 -0.57 4.03
C SER A 243 -10.23 0.13 3.29
N TRP A 244 -9.97 1.40 3.59
CA TRP A 244 -8.92 2.20 2.94
C TRP A 244 -7.65 2.31 3.79
N LEU A 245 -7.72 1.88 5.04
CA LEU A 245 -6.68 2.02 6.04
C LEU A 245 -5.93 0.71 6.23
N THR A 246 -4.61 0.74 6.07
CA THR A 246 -3.74 -0.41 6.36
C THR A 246 -2.61 0.02 7.29
N PRO A 247 -2.14 -0.87 8.18
CA PRO A 247 -0.90 -0.61 8.88
C PRO A 247 0.28 -0.85 7.93
N PHE A 248 1.39 -0.18 8.20
CA PHE A 248 2.61 -0.29 7.41
C PHE A 248 3.82 -0.30 8.34
N VAL A 249 4.77 -1.17 8.06
CA VAL A 249 6.09 -1.14 8.68
C VAL A 249 7.17 -1.46 7.66
N ILE A 250 8.28 -0.73 7.72
CA ILE A 250 9.50 -0.98 6.95
C ILE A 250 10.67 -1.17 7.90
N VAL A 251 11.49 -2.19 7.63
CA VAL A 251 12.72 -2.52 8.37
C VAL A 251 13.84 -2.88 7.39
N GLY A 252 15.09 -2.59 7.77
CA GLY A 252 16.25 -2.95 6.96
C GLY A 252 17.43 -1.99 7.11
N PRO A 253 18.46 -2.12 6.24
CA PRO A 253 19.64 -1.26 6.24
C PRO A 253 19.33 0.24 6.25
N GLY A 254 19.80 0.95 7.28
CA GLY A 254 19.66 2.40 7.40
C GLY A 254 18.25 2.92 7.72
N ILE A 255 17.25 2.05 7.83
CA ILE A 255 15.90 2.39 8.28
C ILE A 255 15.93 2.79 9.75
N ALA A 256 15.20 3.84 10.11
CA ALA A 256 15.10 4.28 11.50
C ALA A 256 14.41 3.21 12.35
N LYS A 257 14.83 3.05 13.61
CA LYS A 257 14.22 2.10 14.56
C LYS A 257 13.24 2.80 15.48
N GLY A 258 12.08 2.18 15.73
CA GLY A 258 11.04 2.70 16.62
C GLY A 258 10.42 4.01 16.13
N ARG A 259 10.61 4.37 14.86
CA ARG A 259 10.11 5.64 14.31
C ARG A 259 8.66 5.46 13.88
N LYS A 260 7.82 6.43 14.20
CA LYS A 260 6.45 6.51 13.70
C LYS A 260 6.34 7.70 12.76
N LEU A 261 5.82 7.50 11.55
CA LEU A 261 5.40 8.57 10.65
C LEU A 261 3.87 8.71 10.69
N PRO A 262 3.33 9.94 10.56
CA PRO A 262 1.91 10.19 10.75
C PRO A 262 1.03 9.66 9.61
N TYR A 263 1.58 9.49 8.40
CA TYR A 263 0.79 9.24 7.19
C TYR A 263 1.67 8.66 6.07
N LEU A 264 1.07 7.87 5.18
CA LEU A 264 1.68 7.35 3.95
C LEU A 264 0.59 6.97 2.94
N GLU A 265 0.79 7.26 1.66
CA GLU A 265 -0.05 6.76 0.56
C GLU A 265 0.61 5.56 -0.09
N HIS A 266 -0.16 4.55 -0.52
CA HIS A 266 0.45 3.35 -1.12
C HIS A 266 1.15 3.63 -2.46
N THR A 267 0.77 4.71 -3.14
CA THR A 267 1.50 5.21 -4.32
C THR A 267 2.91 5.70 -3.99
N ASP A 268 3.24 5.97 -2.72
CA ASP A 268 4.58 6.34 -2.28
C ASP A 268 5.51 5.12 -2.11
N ILE A 269 4.97 3.90 -2.01
CA ILE A 269 5.75 2.68 -1.73
C ILE A 269 6.71 2.35 -2.87
N SER A 270 6.20 2.26 -4.11
CA SER A 270 7.01 2.00 -5.30
C SER A 270 8.14 3.02 -5.54
N PRO A 271 7.90 4.34 -5.51
CA PRO A 271 8.97 5.33 -5.64
C PRO A 271 9.94 5.29 -4.45
N THR A 272 9.50 4.94 -3.23
CA THR A 272 10.38 4.72 -2.08
C THR A 272 11.31 3.52 -2.33
N ILE A 273 10.78 2.39 -2.79
CA ILE A 273 11.57 1.20 -3.15
C ILE A 273 12.58 1.53 -4.25
N ALA A 274 12.13 2.20 -5.33
CA ALA A 274 12.98 2.61 -6.43
C ALA A 274 14.16 3.49 -5.95
N TRP A 275 13.86 4.48 -5.11
CA TRP A 275 14.86 5.39 -4.55
C TRP A 275 15.87 4.66 -3.66
N LEU A 276 15.41 3.76 -2.78
CA LEU A 276 16.29 2.95 -1.92
C LEU A 276 17.19 1.99 -2.72
N LEU A 277 16.72 1.52 -3.88
CA LEU A 277 17.50 0.71 -4.81
C LEU A 277 18.37 1.54 -5.77
N GLY A 278 18.31 2.88 -5.70
CA GLY A 278 19.07 3.77 -6.56
C GLY A 278 18.65 3.75 -8.03
N ILE A 279 17.38 3.45 -8.32
CA ILE A 279 16.82 3.45 -9.68
C ILE A 279 15.73 4.51 -9.84
N ASN A 280 15.30 4.74 -11.08
CA ASN A 280 14.16 5.61 -11.35
C ASN A 280 12.84 4.91 -10.94
N PRO A 281 11.86 5.65 -10.40
CA PRO A 281 10.52 5.13 -10.20
C PRO A 281 9.87 4.79 -11.55
N PRO A 282 8.90 3.86 -11.58
CA PRO A 282 8.28 3.41 -12.83
C PRO A 282 7.47 4.51 -13.53
N ASN A 283 6.86 5.44 -12.79
CA ASN A 283 6.09 6.55 -13.34
C ASN A 283 6.47 7.87 -12.64
N LYS A 284 6.30 8.99 -13.34
CA LYS A 284 6.61 10.37 -12.88
C LYS A 284 5.55 11.38 -13.34
N ASP A 285 4.35 10.91 -13.67
CA ASP A 285 3.22 11.76 -14.03
C ASP A 285 2.64 12.51 -12.82
N GLY A 286 1.67 13.41 -13.04
CA GLY A 286 1.04 14.17 -11.96
C GLY A 286 0.18 13.35 -10.99
N GLY A 287 0.04 12.04 -11.22
CA GLY A 287 -0.58 11.07 -10.32
C GLY A 287 0.42 10.33 -9.43
N ALA A 288 1.73 10.53 -9.66
CA ALA A 288 2.77 9.73 -9.04
C ALA A 288 3.02 10.13 -7.57
N GLY A 289 3.20 9.11 -6.73
CA GLY A 289 3.65 9.28 -5.34
C GLY A 289 5.11 9.72 -5.26
N LYS A 290 5.58 10.00 -4.05
CA LYS A 290 6.92 10.52 -3.77
C LYS A 290 7.69 9.56 -2.87
N PRO A 291 9.03 9.43 -3.04
CA PRO A 291 9.84 8.66 -2.11
C PRO A 291 9.75 9.25 -0.68
N VAL A 292 9.41 8.40 0.29
CA VAL A 292 9.38 8.74 1.72
C VAL A 292 10.78 8.58 2.28
N LYS A 293 11.56 9.65 2.32
CA LYS A 293 12.98 9.60 2.74
C LYS A 293 13.11 9.42 4.25
N GLU A 294 12.11 9.90 4.98
CA GLU A 294 12.01 9.93 6.43
C GLU A 294 11.81 8.53 7.04
N VAL A 295 11.71 7.48 6.23
CA VAL A 295 11.92 6.10 6.68
C VAL A 295 13.36 5.81 7.10
N LEU A 296 14.35 6.55 6.57
CA LEU A 296 15.76 6.36 6.95
C LEU A 296 16.14 7.20 8.16
N GLN A 297 16.99 6.61 9.02
CA GLN A 297 17.48 7.24 10.25
C GLN A 297 18.13 8.61 10.05
N LYS A 298 18.74 8.84 8.87
CA LYS A 298 19.49 10.05 8.54
C LYS A 298 18.61 11.28 8.23
N TYR A 299 17.32 11.08 7.96
CA TYR A 299 16.37 12.17 7.73
C TYR A 299 15.59 12.47 9.00
N GLN A 300 15.29 13.76 9.19
CA GLN A 300 14.50 14.30 10.29
C GLN A 300 13.01 14.21 9.97
N VAL A 301 12.20 13.84 10.95
CA VAL A 301 10.75 13.62 10.77
C VAL A 301 9.99 14.95 10.69
N GLU A 302 10.54 16.00 11.27
CA GLU A 302 9.95 17.34 11.34
C GLU A 302 9.72 17.96 9.95
N ASN A 303 10.49 17.50 8.95
CA ASN A 303 10.35 17.94 7.55
C ASN A 303 9.36 17.10 6.75
N TYR A 304 8.74 16.09 7.36
CA TYR A 304 7.81 15.20 6.69
C TYR A 304 6.42 15.81 6.62
N HIS A 305 6.09 16.34 5.45
CA HIS A 305 4.78 16.91 5.13
C HIS A 305 4.16 16.18 3.93
N PRO A 306 3.64 14.96 4.13
CA PRO A 306 3.06 14.19 3.04
C PRO A 306 1.76 14.84 2.52
N SER A 307 1.51 14.70 1.23
CA SER A 307 0.19 14.94 0.65
C SER A 307 -0.80 13.89 1.18
N MET A 308 -2.05 14.29 1.35
CA MET A 308 -3.16 13.40 1.73
C MET A 308 -4.17 13.30 0.59
N ASN A 309 -3.65 13.14 -0.62
CA ASN A 309 -4.40 13.17 -1.87
C ASN A 309 -5.35 11.97 -1.99
N ILE A 310 -4.88 10.74 -1.76
CA ILE A 310 -5.68 9.52 -1.77
C ILE A 310 -6.80 9.59 -0.72
N LYS A 311 -6.49 10.07 0.49
CA LYS A 311 -7.52 10.27 1.53
C LYS A 311 -8.62 11.21 1.02
N LYS A 312 -8.24 12.39 0.52
CA LYS A 312 -9.19 13.37 -0.02
C LYS A 312 -10.00 12.79 -1.18
N LEU A 313 -9.37 12.08 -2.11
CA LEU A 313 -10.06 11.44 -3.23
C LEU A 313 -11.09 10.42 -2.76
N ASN A 314 -10.73 9.56 -1.79
CA ASN A 314 -11.67 8.59 -1.23
C ASN A 314 -12.87 9.28 -0.57
N GLU A 315 -12.64 10.34 0.20
CA GLU A 315 -13.68 11.16 0.83
C GLU A 315 -14.59 11.85 -0.21
N GLN A 316 -14.00 12.38 -1.29
CA GLN A 316 -14.73 13.00 -2.38
C GLN A 316 -15.60 12.01 -3.14
N ILE A 317 -15.08 10.83 -3.48
CA ILE A 317 -15.85 9.80 -4.18
C ILE A 317 -16.98 9.26 -3.29
N LYS A 318 -16.72 9.03 -2.00
CA LYS A 318 -17.78 8.69 -1.03
C LYS A 318 -18.85 9.78 -0.98
N SER A 319 -18.45 11.05 -0.90
CA SER A 319 -19.36 12.19 -0.88
C SER A 319 -20.19 12.27 -2.17
N PHE A 320 -19.57 12.07 -3.33
CA PHE A 320 -20.24 12.08 -4.63
C PHE A 320 -21.34 11.02 -4.67
N ASN A 321 -21.04 9.77 -4.30
CA ASN A 321 -22.02 8.69 -4.33
C ASN A 321 -23.19 8.92 -3.36
N ILE A 322 -22.94 9.47 -2.17
CA ILE A 322 -23.99 9.82 -1.19
C ILE A 322 -24.86 10.98 -1.73
N LEU A 323 -24.24 12.05 -2.22
CA LEU A 323 -24.97 13.22 -2.73
C LEU A 323 -25.77 12.87 -3.99
N LYS A 324 -25.20 12.08 -4.91
CA LYS A 324 -25.90 11.58 -6.11
C LYS A 324 -27.12 10.75 -5.72
N SER A 325 -26.98 9.88 -4.72
CA SER A 325 -28.11 9.09 -4.20
C SER A 325 -29.22 9.99 -3.64
N LYS A 326 -28.88 11.04 -2.88
CA LYS A 326 -29.86 12.01 -2.37
C LYS A 326 -30.56 12.75 -3.50
N LEU A 327 -29.81 13.21 -4.52
CA LEU A 327 -30.37 13.87 -5.69
C LEU A 327 -31.34 12.96 -6.43
N ILE A 328 -30.99 11.68 -6.63
CA ILE A 328 -31.86 10.68 -7.28
C ILE A 328 -33.18 10.53 -6.52
N LEU A 329 -33.13 10.43 -5.18
CA LEU A 329 -34.34 10.31 -4.36
C LEU A 329 -35.23 11.56 -4.46
N GLN A 330 -34.63 12.75 -4.51
CA GLN A 330 -35.39 14.00 -4.67
C GLN A 330 -35.92 14.22 -6.10
N ALA A 331 -35.25 13.65 -7.11
CA ALA A 331 -35.63 13.79 -8.51
C ALA A 331 -37.01 13.18 -8.83
N GLU A 332 -37.51 12.26 -7.99
CA GLU A 332 -38.89 11.77 -8.07
C GLU A 332 -39.91 12.91 -8.01
N LYS A 333 -39.63 13.94 -7.20
CA LYS A 333 -40.51 15.09 -6.97
C LYS A 333 -40.07 16.35 -7.72
N ASN A 334 -38.80 16.42 -8.12
CA ASN A 334 -38.23 17.56 -8.83
C ASN A 334 -37.49 17.11 -10.10
N ARG A 335 -38.17 17.16 -11.25
CA ARG A 335 -37.62 16.75 -12.55
C ARG A 335 -36.39 17.54 -13.00
N TYR A 336 -36.18 18.76 -12.50
CA TYR A 336 -34.96 19.52 -12.80
C TYR A 336 -33.71 18.80 -12.28
N LEU A 337 -33.82 18.12 -11.13
CA LEU A 337 -32.71 17.33 -10.58
C LEU A 337 -32.34 16.15 -11.48
N SER A 338 -33.26 15.60 -12.28
CA SER A 338 -32.94 14.56 -13.27
C SER A 338 -31.91 15.04 -14.30
N ASN A 339 -32.08 16.27 -14.80
CA ASN A 339 -31.12 16.87 -15.74
C ASN A 339 -29.79 17.18 -15.04
N LYS A 340 -29.83 17.61 -13.76
CA LYS A 340 -28.61 17.83 -12.99
C LYS A 340 -27.82 16.56 -12.81
N ILE A 341 -28.47 15.47 -12.39
CA ILE A 341 -27.83 14.16 -12.26
C ILE A 341 -27.19 13.73 -13.59
N ALA A 342 -27.91 13.89 -14.71
CA ALA A 342 -27.37 13.57 -16.04
C ALA A 342 -26.14 14.42 -16.40
N SER A 343 -26.08 15.68 -15.96
CA SER A 343 -24.93 16.56 -16.22
C SER A 343 -23.68 16.19 -15.44
N LEU A 344 -23.78 15.54 -14.27
CA LEU A 344 -22.63 15.28 -13.38
C LEU A 344 -21.54 14.41 -14.03
N GLU A 345 -21.92 13.57 -14.99
CA GLU A 345 -21.06 12.57 -15.63
C GLU A 345 -20.95 12.77 -17.15
N ASN A 346 -21.63 13.79 -17.70
CA ASN A 346 -21.74 14.01 -19.14
C ASN A 346 -20.84 15.17 -19.60
N GLU A 347 -19.86 14.86 -20.45
CA GLU A 347 -18.87 15.82 -20.94
C GLU A 347 -19.47 16.91 -21.88
N LEU A 348 -20.65 16.69 -22.47
CA LEU A 348 -21.32 17.70 -23.30
C LEU A 348 -22.00 18.78 -22.42
N LEU A 349 -22.40 18.41 -21.21
CA LEU A 349 -23.10 19.30 -20.28
C LEU A 349 -22.14 19.89 -19.24
N THR A 350 -21.11 19.13 -18.88
CA THR A 350 -20.09 19.51 -17.90
C THR A 350 -18.73 19.22 -18.53
N PRO A 351 -17.98 20.24 -18.99
CA PRO A 351 -16.71 20.04 -19.69
C PRO A 351 -15.70 19.17 -18.94
N GLU A 352 -15.71 19.24 -17.62
CA GLU A 352 -14.90 18.40 -16.74
C GLU A 352 -15.82 17.76 -15.66
N PRO A 353 -16.38 16.58 -15.94
CA PRO A 353 -17.27 15.89 -15.00
C PRO A 353 -16.48 15.29 -13.83
N PHE A 354 -17.19 14.82 -12.80
CA PHE A 354 -16.56 14.22 -11.64
C PHE A 354 -15.75 12.97 -12.02
N TYR A 355 -14.51 12.88 -11.55
CA TYR A 355 -13.64 11.72 -11.70
C TYR A 355 -14.02 10.63 -10.68
N HIS A 356 -15.11 9.91 -10.95
CA HIS A 356 -15.58 8.81 -10.11
C HIS A 356 -14.81 7.51 -10.38
N GLN A 357 -15.04 6.52 -9.51
CA GLN A 357 -14.32 5.25 -9.48
C GLN A 357 -14.52 4.39 -10.75
N ASP A 358 -15.64 4.52 -11.46
CA ASP A 358 -15.91 3.71 -12.66
C ASP A 358 -15.21 4.27 -13.91
N ARG A 359 -14.64 5.48 -13.81
CA ARG A 359 -13.84 6.14 -14.84
C ARG A 359 -12.36 6.22 -14.46
N ILE A 360 -11.87 5.29 -13.65
CA ILE A 360 -10.51 5.36 -13.10
C ILE A 360 -9.42 5.40 -14.17
N LEU A 361 -9.66 4.79 -15.34
CA LEU A 361 -8.74 4.85 -16.48
C LEU A 361 -8.70 6.21 -17.18
N ASP A 362 -9.65 7.12 -16.90
CA ASP A 362 -9.68 8.48 -17.42
C ASP A 362 -9.05 9.50 -16.47
N TRP A 363 -8.70 9.12 -15.24
CA TRP A 363 -8.19 10.05 -14.23
C TRP A 363 -6.92 10.81 -14.67
N TYR A 364 -6.10 10.19 -15.53
CA TYR A 364 -4.91 10.84 -16.09
C TYR A 364 -5.22 12.10 -16.90
N LYS A 365 -6.45 12.25 -17.41
CA LYS A 365 -6.88 13.43 -18.18
C LYS A 365 -6.85 14.71 -17.34
N ALA A 366 -6.95 14.60 -16.01
CA ALA A 366 -6.78 15.72 -15.09
C ALA A 366 -5.35 16.30 -15.10
N GLY A 367 -4.36 15.56 -15.59
CA GLY A 367 -2.96 16.00 -15.66
C GLY A 367 -2.21 15.98 -14.32
N SER A 368 -2.87 16.32 -13.20
CA SER A 368 -2.34 16.17 -11.84
C SER A 368 -3.40 15.76 -10.83
N THR A 369 -2.95 15.19 -9.72
CA THR A 369 -3.83 14.79 -8.62
C THR A 369 -4.48 16.01 -7.97
N GLU A 370 -3.76 17.12 -7.86
CA GLU A 370 -4.28 18.38 -7.33
C GLU A 370 -5.43 18.92 -8.18
N HIS A 371 -5.27 18.93 -9.52
CA HIS A 371 -6.34 19.38 -10.41
C HIS A 371 -7.56 18.46 -10.36
N LEU A 372 -7.35 17.14 -10.31
CA LEU A 372 -8.42 16.15 -10.16
C LEU A 372 -9.25 16.43 -8.90
N ILE A 373 -8.59 16.65 -7.76
CA ILE A 373 -9.24 16.99 -6.48
C ILE A 373 -10.03 18.31 -6.59
N GLU A 374 -9.46 19.33 -7.23
CA GLU A 374 -10.14 20.63 -7.44
C GLU A 374 -11.38 20.50 -8.34
N ALA A 375 -11.27 19.75 -9.44
CA ALA A 375 -12.39 19.48 -10.35
C ALA A 375 -13.52 18.74 -9.63
N ASN A 376 -13.18 17.70 -8.87
CA ASN A 376 -14.14 16.96 -8.06
C ASN A 376 -14.84 17.84 -7.03
N GLU A 377 -14.12 18.74 -6.34
CA GLU A 377 -14.72 19.60 -5.32
C GLU A 377 -15.75 20.56 -5.91
N LYS A 378 -15.48 21.14 -7.08
CA LYS A 378 -16.44 22.01 -7.78
C LYS A 378 -17.77 21.31 -8.04
N ILE A 379 -17.72 20.05 -8.45
CA ILE A 379 -18.93 19.24 -8.67
C ILE A 379 -19.64 18.95 -7.35
N LEU A 380 -18.91 18.55 -6.31
CA LEU A 380 -19.48 18.29 -4.99
C LEU A 380 -20.16 19.53 -4.40
N GLU A 381 -19.54 20.71 -4.49
CA GLU A 381 -20.15 21.97 -4.08
C GLU A 381 -21.44 22.26 -4.86
N SER A 382 -21.44 22.01 -6.17
CA SER A 382 -22.65 22.15 -6.98
C SER A 382 -23.74 21.21 -6.48
N MET A 383 -23.43 19.93 -6.26
CA MET A 383 -24.41 18.95 -5.75
C MET A 383 -24.96 19.34 -4.38
N ARG A 384 -24.12 19.89 -3.49
CA ARG A 384 -24.55 20.37 -2.16
C ARG A 384 -25.51 21.55 -2.28
N ARG A 385 -25.29 22.48 -3.21
CA ARG A 385 -26.21 23.60 -3.49
C ARG A 385 -27.56 23.11 -3.98
N GLU A 386 -27.57 22.21 -4.97
CA GLU A 386 -28.82 21.65 -5.54
C GLU A 386 -29.66 20.87 -4.52
N LEU A 387 -29.08 20.38 -3.42
CA LEU A 387 -29.79 19.69 -2.34
C LEU A 387 -30.25 20.63 -1.20
N ALA A 388 -29.74 21.87 -1.19
CA ALA A 388 -30.10 22.87 -0.19
C ALA A 388 -31.28 23.75 -0.65
N ASP A 389 -31.46 23.86 -1.97
CA ASP A 389 -32.60 24.51 -2.64
C ASP A 389 -33.81 23.57 -2.74
#